data_AF-A0A7W2Y7I4-F1
#
_entry.id   AF-A0A7W2Y7I4-F1
#
_cell.length_a   1.000
_cell.length_b   1.000
_cell.length_c   1.000
_cell.angle_alpha   90.00
_cell.angle_beta   90.00
_cell.angle_gamma   90.00
#
_symmetry.space_group_name_H-M   'P 1'
#
loop_
_entity.id
_entity.type
_entity.pdbx_description
1 polymer ?
#
loop_
_entity_poly.entity_id
_entity_poly.type
_entity_poly.pdbx_seq_one_letter_code
_entity_poly.pdbx_strand_id
1 'polypeptide(L)'
;MKFIAAFIVVLLLFSAKNFYAFEAKKVDIGDIISKEKFSRYKDVGDFIEHSPKVTIEVRPEPEDIAEYGTDVVKSLTGSDCDRDGIMDDNAKCNAVYYKLWMKYER
;
A
#
# COMPACT_ATOMS: atom_id res chain seq x y z
N MET A 1 -13.35 -33.02 -37.07
CA MET A 1 -13.57 -31.62 -36.63
C MET A 1 -14.16 -31.52 -35.21
N LYS A 2 -15.26 -32.20 -34.87
CA LYS A 2 -15.86 -32.17 -33.51
C LYS A 2 -14.94 -32.69 -32.39
N PHE A 3 -14.18 -33.76 -32.65
CA PHE A 3 -13.22 -34.33 -31.68
C PHE A 3 -12.02 -33.41 -31.39
N ILE A 4 -11.55 -32.66 -32.39
CA ILE A 4 -10.44 -31.71 -32.24
C ILE A 4 -10.90 -30.51 -31.40
N ALA A 5 -12.12 -30.01 -31.66
CA ALA A 5 -12.72 -28.94 -30.86
C ALA A 5 -12.88 -29.35 -29.38
N ALA A 6 -13.32 -30.59 -29.11
CA ALA A 6 -13.42 -31.11 -27.76
C ALA A 6 -12.06 -31.19 -27.05
N PHE A 7 -11.01 -31.58 -27.77
CA PHE A 7 -9.65 -31.67 -27.22
C PHE A 7 -9.08 -30.29 -26.85
N ILE A 8 -9.34 -29.27 -27.68
CA ILE A 8 -8.91 -27.89 -27.42
C ILE A 8 -9.61 -27.30 -26.19
N VAL A 9 -10.90 -27.57 -26.00
CA VAL A 9 -11.66 -27.13 -24.81
C VAL A 9 -11.11 -27.75 -23.53
N VAL A 10 -10.75 -29.04 -23.56
CA VAL A 10 -10.16 -29.72 -22.39
C VAL A 10 -8.79 -29.14 -22.04
N LEU A 11 -7.95 -28.85 -23.05
CA LEU A 11 -6.64 -28.22 -22.86
C LEU A 11 -6.74 -26.81 -22.25
N LEU A 12 -7.71 -26.00 -22.67
CA LEU A 12 -7.96 -24.67 -22.12
C LEU A 12 -8.46 -24.70 -20.67
N LEU A 13 -9.19 -25.75 -20.27
CA LEU A 13 -9.62 -25.92 -18.87
C LEU A 13 -8.49 -26.38 -17.94
N PHE A 14 -7.45 -27.04 -18.48
CA PHE A 14 -6.30 -27.49 -17.70
C PHE A 14 -5.28 -26.39 -17.41
N SER A 15 -5.16 -25.35 -18.25
CA SER A 15 -4.20 -24.26 -18.07
C SER A 15 -4.59 -23.24 -17.00
N ALA A 16 -5.86 -23.24 -16.54
CA ALA A 16 -6.39 -22.21 -15.64
C ALA A 16 -6.03 -22.38 -14.14
N LYS A 17 -5.15 -23.32 -13.76
CA LYS A 17 -4.94 -23.70 -12.34
C LYS A 17 -3.73 -23.11 -11.63
N ASN A 18 -2.95 -22.23 -12.25
CA ASN A 18 -1.75 -21.66 -11.61
C ASN A 18 -1.87 -20.14 -11.41
N PHE A 19 -2.83 -19.72 -10.59
CA PHE A 19 -2.74 -18.41 -9.95
C PHE A 19 -1.89 -18.57 -8.69
N TYR A 20 -0.61 -18.20 -8.78
CA TYR A 20 0.22 -18.04 -7.61
C TYR A 20 -0.25 -16.77 -6.88
N ALA A 21 -1.02 -16.93 -5.81
CA ALA A 21 -1.25 -15.86 -4.86
C ALA A 21 0.07 -15.60 -4.14
N PHE A 22 0.76 -14.52 -4.52
CA PHE A 22 1.93 -14.04 -3.78
C PHE A 22 1.41 -13.31 -2.53
N GLU A 23 1.34 -14.02 -1.42
CA GLU A 23 1.11 -13.38 -0.13
C GLU A 23 2.38 -12.61 0.25
N ALA A 24 2.34 -11.29 0.12
CA ALA A 24 3.42 -10.44 0.58
C ALA A 24 3.59 -10.66 2.09
N LYS A 25 4.69 -11.30 2.48
CA LYS A 25 5.03 -11.51 3.89
C LYS A 25 4.96 -10.14 4.59
N LYS A 26 4.05 -9.99 5.54
CA LYS A 26 3.90 -8.76 6.33
C LYS A 26 5.19 -8.55 7.12
N VAL A 27 6.05 -7.66 6.65
CA VAL A 27 7.32 -7.36 7.31
C VAL A 27 7.01 -6.52 8.54
N ASP A 28 7.56 -6.87 9.70
CA ASP A 28 7.38 -6.05 10.89
C ASP A 28 8.15 -4.75 10.73
N ILE A 29 7.49 -3.61 10.98
CA ILE A 29 8.12 -2.28 10.86
C ILE A 29 9.42 -2.15 11.68
N GLY A 30 9.52 -2.85 12.82
CA GLY A 30 10.71 -2.84 13.64
C GLY A 30 11.85 -3.73 13.12
N ASP A 31 11.64 -4.45 12.03
CA ASP A 31 12.70 -5.12 11.25
C ASP A 31 13.20 -4.20 10.12
N ILE A 32 12.46 -3.14 9.80
CA ILE A 32 12.77 -2.17 8.74
C ILE A 32 13.44 -0.92 9.32
N ILE A 33 12.98 -0.44 10.47
CA ILE A 33 13.50 0.76 11.13
C ILE A 33 14.30 0.33 12.34
N SER A 34 15.60 0.63 12.39
CA SER A 34 16.42 0.33 13.56
C SER A 34 16.13 1.28 14.74
N LYS A 35 16.53 0.89 15.95
CA LYS A 35 16.40 1.73 17.16
C LYS A 35 17.10 3.08 16.99
N GLU A 36 18.30 3.09 16.42
CA GLU A 36 19.10 4.31 16.20
C GLU A 36 18.45 5.22 15.16
N LYS A 37 17.75 4.64 14.17
CA LYS A 37 16.99 5.44 13.21
C LYS A 37 15.76 6.03 13.88
N PHE A 38 15.04 5.23 14.67
CA PHE A 38 13.83 5.65 15.37
C PHE A 38 14.11 6.77 16.38
N SER A 39 15.18 6.66 17.17
CA SER A 39 15.54 7.63 18.21
C SER A 39 15.96 9.00 17.66
N ARG A 40 16.10 9.15 16.34
CA ARG A 40 16.32 10.45 15.70
C ARG A 40 15.03 11.23 15.48
N TYR A 41 13.87 10.56 15.50
CA TYR A 41 12.59 11.23 15.40
C TYR A 41 12.24 11.87 16.74
N LYS A 42 11.88 13.15 16.72
CA LYS A 42 11.56 13.90 17.94
C LYS A 42 10.21 13.49 18.54
N ASP A 43 9.25 13.24 17.67
CA ASP A 43 7.87 12.92 18.01
C ASP A 43 7.21 12.19 16.82
N VAL A 44 5.92 11.89 16.98
CA VAL A 44 5.13 11.22 15.95
C VAL A 44 4.94 12.07 14.69
N GLY A 45 4.88 13.39 14.81
CA GLY A 45 4.78 14.29 13.66
C GLY A 45 6.03 14.24 12.81
N ASP A 46 7.20 14.30 13.45
CA ASP A 46 8.51 14.16 12.81
C ASP A 46 8.69 12.80 12.13
N PHE A 47 8.20 11.72 12.77
CA PHE A 47 8.17 10.39 12.16
C PHE A 47 7.28 10.32 10.91
N ILE A 48 6.08 10.91 10.95
CA ILE A 48 5.13 10.94 9.82
C ILE A 48 5.71 11.77 8.68
N GLU A 49 6.30 12.93 8.99
CA GLU A 49 6.87 13.83 7.99
C GLU A 49 7.97 13.14 7.19
N HIS A 50 8.87 12.43 7.88
CA HIS A 50 9.99 11.69 7.28
C HIS A 50 9.66 10.26 6.81
N SER A 51 8.40 9.83 6.89
CA SER A 51 7.98 8.56 6.31
C SER A 51 7.86 8.67 4.78
N PRO A 52 8.13 7.58 4.03
CA PRO A 52 7.92 7.52 2.59
C PRO A 52 6.54 8.03 2.22
N LYS A 53 6.48 8.71 1.08
CA LYS A 53 5.23 9.23 0.55
C LYS A 53 4.74 8.31 -0.55
N VAL A 54 3.45 8.01 -0.51
CA VAL A 54 2.75 7.24 -1.53
C VAL A 54 1.72 8.15 -2.15
N THR A 55 1.60 8.07 -3.48
CA THR A 55 0.58 8.78 -4.24
C THR A 55 -0.41 7.77 -4.78
N ILE A 56 -1.70 8.03 -4.56
CA ILE A 56 -2.79 7.24 -5.14
C ILE A 56 -3.64 8.13 -6.04
N GLU A 57 -4.20 7.55 -7.08
CA GLU A 57 -5.27 8.19 -7.84
C GLU A 57 -6.60 8.01 -7.09
N VAL A 58 -7.36 9.09 -6.97
CA VAL A 58 -8.71 9.07 -6.41
C VAL A 58 -9.68 9.57 -7.44
N ARG A 59 -10.96 9.22 -7.27
CA ARG A 59 -11.99 9.78 -8.13
C ARG A 59 -12.10 11.29 -7.90
N PRO A 60 -12.07 12.11 -8.96
CA PRO A 60 -12.43 13.52 -8.85
C PRO A 60 -13.87 13.67 -8.36
N GLU A 61 -14.11 14.68 -7.53
CA GLU A 61 -15.45 15.04 -7.08
C GLU A 61 -16.19 15.86 -8.15
N PRO A 62 -17.52 15.97 -8.10
CA PRO A 62 -18.29 16.76 -9.07
C PRO A 62 -17.81 18.22 -9.19
N GLU A 63 -17.38 18.82 -8.09
CA GLU A 63 -16.85 20.18 -8.07
C GLU A 63 -15.53 20.27 -8.84
N ASP A 64 -14.64 19.28 -8.70
CA ASP A 64 -13.38 19.19 -9.44
C ASP A 64 -13.66 19.08 -10.96
N ILE A 65 -14.65 18.27 -11.35
CA ILE A 65 -15.04 18.11 -12.76
C ILE A 65 -15.65 19.39 -13.33
N ALA A 66 -16.47 20.09 -12.53
CA ALA A 66 -17.08 21.35 -12.94
C ALA A 66 -16.04 22.45 -13.15
N GLU A 67 -14.97 22.47 -12.36
CA GLU A 67 -13.89 23.46 -12.45
C GLU A 67 -12.86 23.13 -13.53
N TYR A 68 -12.45 21.85 -13.63
CA TYR A 68 -11.29 21.44 -14.44
C TYR A 68 -11.65 20.61 -15.68
N GLY A 69 -12.91 20.24 -15.86
CA GLY A 69 -13.40 19.46 -17.00
C GLY A 69 -13.43 17.94 -16.76
N THR A 70 -13.98 17.20 -17.72
CA THR A 70 -14.22 15.74 -17.59
C THR A 70 -12.95 14.89 -17.56
N ASP A 71 -11.85 15.42 -18.08
CA ASP A 71 -10.57 14.71 -18.16
C ASP A 71 -9.69 14.98 -16.93
N VAL A 72 -10.23 15.61 -15.89
CA VAL A 72 -9.51 15.88 -14.65
C VAL A 72 -9.07 14.58 -13.97
N VAL A 73 -7.81 14.54 -13.53
CA VAL A 73 -7.26 13.46 -12.70
C VAL A 73 -6.92 14.03 -11.34
N LYS A 74 -7.40 13.37 -10.29
CA LYS A 74 -7.14 13.74 -8.91
C LYS A 74 -6.24 12.68 -8.27
N SER A 75 -5.19 13.14 -7.60
CA SER A 75 -4.33 12.27 -6.81
C SER A 75 -4.19 12.80 -5.39
N LEU A 76 -3.99 11.88 -4.45
CA LEU A 76 -3.65 12.19 -3.08
C LEU A 76 -2.24 11.67 -2.81
N THR A 77 -1.45 12.45 -2.10
CA THR A 77 -0.15 12.03 -1.58
C THR A 77 -0.22 12.01 -0.06
N GLY A 78 0.13 10.88 0.53
CA GLY A 78 0.15 10.71 1.98
C GLY A 78 1.34 9.87 2.43
N SER A 79 1.42 9.60 3.72
CA SER A 79 2.52 8.86 4.33
C SER A 79 2.25 7.35 4.33
N ASP A 80 3.30 6.57 4.12
CA ASP A 80 3.34 5.12 4.33
C ASP A 80 4.21 4.87 5.57
N CYS A 81 3.54 4.77 6.71
CA CYS A 81 4.19 4.74 8.02
C CYS A 81 4.70 3.33 8.36
N ASP A 82 3.98 2.27 7.96
CA ASP A 82 4.40 0.87 8.19
C ASP A 82 5.18 0.23 7.02
N ARG A 83 5.45 0.99 5.95
CA ARG A 83 6.30 0.58 4.82
C ARG A 83 5.72 -0.56 4.01
N ASP A 84 4.39 -0.61 3.92
CA ASP A 84 3.66 -1.60 3.14
C ASP A 84 3.31 -1.10 1.71
N GLY A 85 3.65 0.14 1.39
CA GLY A 85 3.37 0.78 0.11
C GLY A 85 1.93 1.32 -0.02
N ILE A 86 1.16 1.31 1.06
CA ILE A 86 -0.21 1.82 1.13
C ILE A 86 -0.20 3.15 1.87
N MET A 87 -1.07 4.08 1.43
CA MET A 87 -1.23 5.34 2.13
C MET A 87 -1.96 5.11 3.46
N ASP A 88 -1.34 5.56 4.53
CA ASP A 88 -1.85 5.45 5.89
C ASP A 88 -2.60 6.69 6.33
N ASP A 89 -3.64 6.48 7.13
CA ASP A 89 -4.26 7.56 7.88
C ASP A 89 -3.45 7.90 9.14
N ASN A 90 -3.81 9.04 9.75
CA ASN A 90 -3.15 9.51 10.96
C ASN A 90 -3.25 8.50 12.12
N ALA A 91 -4.34 7.74 12.21
CA ALA A 91 -4.53 6.78 13.30
C ALA A 91 -3.56 5.59 13.15
N LYS A 92 -3.41 5.05 11.94
CA LYS A 92 -2.46 3.98 11.62
C LYS A 92 -1.03 4.45 11.84
N CYS A 93 -0.66 5.64 11.37
CA CYS A 93 0.66 6.21 11.61
C CYS A 93 1.00 6.36 13.11
N ASN A 94 0.06 6.87 13.91
CA ASN A 94 0.23 6.98 15.36
C ASN A 94 0.43 5.61 16.03
N ALA A 95 -0.34 4.61 15.62
CA ALA A 95 -0.21 3.25 16.14
C ALA A 95 1.14 2.63 15.80
N VAL A 96 1.65 2.85 14.58
CA VAL A 96 2.97 2.38 14.15
C VAL A 96 4.08 3.02 14.97
N TYR A 97 4.04 4.35 15.14
CA TYR A 97 5.00 5.07 15.96
C TYR A 97 5.02 4.53 17.40
N TYR A 98 3.84 4.38 18.02
CA TYR A 98 3.72 3.86 19.37
C TYR A 98 4.24 2.43 19.50
N LYS A 99 4.03 1.59 18.48
CA LYS A 99 4.57 0.22 18.43
C LYS A 99 6.10 0.23 18.44
N LEU A 100 6.74 1.09 17.66
CA LEU A 100 8.21 1.23 17.64
C LEU A 100 8.73 1.78 18.96
N TRP A 101 8.05 2.78 19.53
CA TRP A 101 8.37 3.34 20.84
C TRP A 101 8.36 2.27 21.94
N MET A 102 7.30 1.45 21.98
CA MET A 102 7.19 0.31 22.90
C MET A 102 8.25 -0.77 22.68
N LYS A 103 8.77 -0.93 21.45
CA LYS A 103 9.84 -1.89 21.12
C LYS A 103 11.22 -1.38 21.54
N TYR A 104 11.47 -0.08 21.47
CA TYR A 104 12.82 0.48 21.58
C TYR A 104 13.10 1.31 22.83
N GLU A 105 12.11 2.00 23.39
CA GLU A 105 12.31 2.95 24.49
C GLU A 105 11.68 2.50 25.82
N ARG A 106 10.95 1.37 25.80
CA ARG A 106 10.43 0.75 27.01
C ARG A 106 11.30 -0.41 27.48
#